data_AF-A0A1Q7H0H9-F1
#
_entry.id   AF-A0A1Q7H0H9-F1
#
_cell.length_a   1.000
_cell.length_b   1.000
_cell.length_c   1.000
_cell.angle_alpha   90.00
_cell.angle_beta   90.00
_cell.angle_gamma   90.00
#
_symmetry.space_group_name_H-M   'P 1'
#
loop_
_entity.id
_entity.type
_entity.pdbx_description
1 polymer ?
#
loop_
_entity_poly.entity_id
_entity_poly.type
_entity_poly.pdbx_seq_one_letter_code
_entity_poly.pdbx_strand_id
1 'polypeptide(L)' 'MAPFRIEVRVVEHALHALGFPEVRQARGGKHLVLEVEAPTREDAAARARDMCDRLLANPVTEDYLLAVDGGGNGA' A
#
# COMPACT_ATOMS: atom_id res chain seq x y z
N MET A 1 14.70 5.62 -10.00
CA MET A 1 13.29 5.95 -10.31
C MET A 1 12.71 4.79 -11.12
N ALA A 2 11.99 3.88 -10.48
CA ALA A 2 11.44 2.71 -11.16
C ALA A 2 10.45 3.15 -12.26
N PRO A 3 10.44 2.51 -13.44
CA PRO A 3 9.62 2.95 -14.57
C PRO A 3 8.13 2.82 -14.23
N PHE A 4 7.40 3.93 -14.34
CA PHE A 4 5.95 3.97 -14.22
C PHE A 4 5.31 2.93 -15.14
N ARG A 5 4.64 1.94 -14.56
CA ARG A 5 3.91 0.90 -15.30
C ARG A 5 2.82 1.57 -16.14
N ILE A 6 2.75 1.20 -17.43
CA ILE A 6 1.86 1.79 -18.45
C ILE A 6 0.38 1.82 -17.99
N GLU A 7 0.00 0.86 -17.16
CA GLU A 7 -1.34 0.66 -16.59
C GLU A 7 -1.88 1.89 -15.85
N VAL A 8 -1.06 2.57 -15.05
CA VAL A 8 -1.54 3.66 -14.17
C VAL A 8 -1.86 4.92 -14.98
N ARG A 9 -1.09 5.19 -16.03
CA ARG A 9 -1.34 6.35 -16.91
C ARG A 9 -2.65 6.20 -17.68
N VAL A 10 -3.04 4.98 -18.03
CA VAL A 10 -4.33 4.73 -18.70
C VAL A 10 -5.49 5.06 -17.76
N VAL A 11 -5.37 4.73 -16.47
CA VAL A 11 -6.38 5.07 -15.46
C VAL A 11 -6.55 6.59 -15.32
N GLU A 12 -5.44 7.35 -15.30
CA GLU A 12 -5.50 8.82 -15.24
C GLU A 12 -6.27 9.42 -16.44
N HIS A 13 -5.95 8.97 -17.66
CA HIS A 13 -6.65 9.44 -18.85
C HIS A 13 -8.13 9.03 -18.86
N ALA A 14 -8.45 7.81 -18.39
CA ALA A 14 -9.83 7.36 -18.29
C ALA A 14 -10.63 8.22 -17.30
N LEU A 15 -10.04 8.59 -16.15
CA LEU A 15 -10.68 9.48 -15.18
C LEU A 15 -10.96 10.88 -15.77
N HIS A 16 -10.02 11.42 -16.54
CA HIS A 16 -10.25 12.70 -17.25
C HIS A 16 -11.39 12.59 -18.26
N ALA A 17 -11.43 11.51 -19.04
CA ALA A 17 -12.50 11.28 -20.01
C ALA A 17 -13.89 11.12 -19.36
N LEU A 18 -13.94 10.67 -18.10
CA LEU A 18 -15.16 10.55 -17.30
C LEU A 18 -15.59 11.85 -16.60
N GLY A 19 -14.84 12.95 -16.77
CA GLY A 19 -15.20 14.25 -16.21
C GLY A 19 -14.58 14.56 -14.85
N PHE A 20 -13.47 13.91 -14.48
CA PHE A 20 -12.70 14.20 -13.26
C PHE A 20 -11.36 14.90 -13.58
N PRO A 21 -11.37 16.15 -14.10
CA PRO A 21 -10.16 16.86 -14.51
C PRO A 21 -9.23 17.24 -13.35
N GLU A 22 -9.71 17.22 -12.11
CA GLU A 22 -8.94 17.55 -10.90
C GLU A 22 -7.90 16.48 -10.54
N VAL A 23 -7.94 15.29 -11.14
CA VAL A 23 -6.96 14.23 -10.90
C VAL A 23 -5.63 14.58 -11.57
N ARG A 24 -4.63 14.97 -10.79
CA ARG A 24 -3.33 15.43 -11.32
C ARG A 24 -2.29 14.34 -11.54
N GLN A 25 -2.40 13.23 -10.81
CA GLN A 25 -1.46 12.12 -10.89
C GLN A 25 -2.10 10.87 -10.30
N ALA A 26 -2.09 9.78 -11.06
CA ALA A 26 -2.38 8.46 -10.52
C ALA A 26 -1.08 7.73 -10.10
N ARG A 27 -1.11 7.02 -8.98
CA ARG A 27 -0.03 6.13 -8.53
C ARG A 27 -0.62 4.74 -8.28
N GLY A 28 0.04 3.72 -8.82
CA GLY A 28 -0.33 2.32 -8.59
C GLY A 28 0.73 1.63 -7.74
N GLY A 29 0.29 0.79 -6.82
CA GLY A 29 1.14 -0.03 -5.95
C GLY A 29 0.50 -1.39 -5.67
N LYS A 30 1.22 -2.26 -4.98
CA LYS A 30 0.67 -3.54 -4.50
C LYS A 30 -0.08 -3.30 -3.19
N HIS A 31 -1.24 -3.93 -3.05
CA HIS A 31 -1.94 -4.01 -1.77
C HIS A 31 -1.78 -5.44 -1.22
N LEU A 32 -1.20 -5.57 -0.03
CA LEU A 32 -0.96 -6.84 0.64
C LEU A 32 -1.71 -6.83 1.97
N VAL A 33 -2.50 -7.87 2.20
CA VAL A 33 -3.20 -8.11 3.47
C VAL A 33 -2.58 -9.35 4.09
N LEU A 34 -2.16 -9.23 5.36
CA LEU A 34 -1.47 -10.29 6.09
C LEU A 34 -2.21 -10.52 7.42
N GLU A 35 -2.45 -11.77 7.74
CA GLU A 35 -2.88 -12.17 9.09
C GLU A 35 -1.62 -12.46 9.90
N VAL A 36 -1.43 -11.73 11.00
CA VAL A 36 -0.24 -11.82 11.86
C VAL A 36 -0.67 -12.08 13.29
N GLU A 37 -0.27 -13.23 13.82
CA GLU A 37 -0.42 -13.53 15.24
C GLU A 37 0.63 -12.76 16.05
N ALA A 38 0.17 -11.89 16.96
CA ALA A 38 1.03 -11.18 17.88
C ALA A 38 0.32 -10.90 19.21
N PRO A 39 1.06 -10.76 20.33
CA PRO A 39 0.46 -10.51 21.64
C PRO A 39 -0.25 -9.17 21.76
N THR A 40 0.22 -8.17 21.02
CA THR A 40 -0.34 -6.81 21.00
C THR A 40 -0.39 -6.27 19.58
N ARG A 41 -1.18 -5.22 19.37
CA ARG A 41 -1.23 -4.52 18.08
C ARG A 41 0.11 -3.88 17.74
N GLU A 42 0.81 -3.38 18.74
CA GLU A 42 2.14 -2.78 18.62
C GLU A 42 3.18 -3.82 18.17
N ASP A 43 3.12 -5.03 18.74
CA ASP A 43 3.96 -6.15 18.32
C ASP A 43 3.64 -6.57 16.88
N ALA A 44 2.35 -6.67 16.51
CA ALA A 44 1.93 -6.96 15.14
C ALA A 44 2.48 -5.91 14.16
N ALA A 45 2.39 -4.63 14.52
CA ALA A 45 2.91 -3.53 13.71
C ALA A 45 4.43 -3.58 13.55
N ALA A 46 5.16 -3.85 14.63
CA ALA A 46 6.62 -3.99 14.58
C ALA A 46 7.05 -5.17 13.69
N ARG A 47 6.31 -6.29 13.72
CA ARG A 47 6.58 -7.46 12.88
C ARG A 47 6.24 -7.20 11.42
N ALA A 48 5.08 -6.59 11.14
CA ALA A 48 4.71 -6.24 9.78
C ALA A 48 5.69 -5.23 9.16
N ARG A 49 6.18 -4.26 9.95
CA ARG A 49 7.25 -3.34 9.59
C ARG A 49 8.53 -4.07 9.18
N ASP A 50 9.00 -5.02 9.99
CA ASP A 50 10.20 -5.83 9.68
C ASP A 50 10.02 -6.62 8.38
N MET A 51 8.83 -7.21 8.16
CA MET A 51 8.52 -7.90 6.91
C MET A 51 8.55 -6.97 5.70
N CYS A 52 8.00 -5.76 5.83
CA CYS A 52 8.04 -4.75 4.78
C CYS A 52 9.47 -4.32 4.45
N ASP A 53 10.28 -4.00 5.45
CA ASP A 53 11.64 -3.49 5.27
C ASP A 53 12.59 -4.55 4.69
N ARG A 54 12.33 -5.85 4.95
CA ARG A 54 13.22 -6.94 4.54
C ARG A 54 12.82 -7.61 3.23
N LEU A 55 11.54 -7.63 2.89
CA LEU A 55 11.05 -8.45 1.78
C LEU A 55 9.95 -7.77 0.95
N LEU A 56 8.93 -7.22 1.59
CA LEU A 56 7.70 -6.86 0.87
C LEU A 56 7.82 -5.54 0.10
N ALA A 57 8.69 -4.64 0.55
CA ALA A 57 9.03 -3.41 -0.16
C ALA A 57 10.52 -3.40 -0.49
N ASN A 58 10.87 -3.01 -1.71
CA ASN A 58 12.25 -2.66 -2.02
C ASN A 58 12.56 -1.25 -1.48
N PRO A 59 13.37 -1.09 -0.43
CA PRO A 59 13.58 0.20 0.24
C PRO A 59 14.25 1.26 -0.65
N VAL A 60 14.83 0.86 -1.79
CA VAL A 60 15.48 1.78 -2.74
C VAL A 60 14.49 2.36 -3.76
N THR A 61 13.40 1.64 -4.07
CA THR A 61 12.51 2.00 -5.19
C THR A 61 11.04 2.11 -4.81
N GLU A 62 10.65 1.67 -3.62
CA GLU A 62 9.25 1.56 -3.20
C GLU A 62 9.06 2.13 -1.79
N ASP A 63 8.12 3.07 -1.68
CA ASP A 63 7.53 3.47 -0.40
C ASP A 63 6.34 2.55 -0.09
N TYR A 64 6.04 2.33 1.19
CA TYR A 64 4.86 1.60 1.63
C TYR A 64 4.13 2.31 2.75
N LEU A 65 2.82 2.00 2.86
CA LEU A 65 1.97 2.41 3.96
C LEU A 65 1.55 1.16 4.72
N LEU A 66 1.71 1.17 6.04
CA LEU A 66 1.30 0.08 6.91
C LEU A 66 0.05 0.50 7.69
N ALA A 67 -1.01 -0.29 7.57
CA ALA A 67 -2.18 -0.22 8.42
C ALA A 67 -2.31 -1.54 9.20
N VAL A 68 -2.53 -1.45 10.50
CA VAL A 68 -2.72 -2.61 11.36
C VAL A 68 -4.07 -2.46 12.04
N ASP A 69 -4.99 -3.33 11.68
CA ASP A 69 -6.28 -3.43 12.33
C ASP A 69 -6.16 -4.45 13.45
N GLY A 70 -6.35 -4.00 14.70
CA GLY A 70 -6.45 -4.91 15.82
C GLY A 70 -7.75 -5.69 15.66
N GLY A 71 -7.69 -7.00 15.50
CA GLY A 71 -8.86 -7.88 15.58
C GLY A 71 -9.42 -7.86 17.00
N GLY A 72 -10.03 -6.74 17.40
CA GLY A 72 -10.79 -6.65 18.61
C GLY A 72 -12.10 -7.40 18.39
N ASN A 73 -12.17 -8.64 18.85
CA ASN A 73 -13.46 -9.16 19.32
C ASN A 73 -13.82 -8.39 20.59
N GLY A 74 -14.30 -7.17 20.40
CA GLY A 74 -14.92 -6.33 21.41
C GLY A 74 -16.43 -6.49 21.34
N ALA A 75 -16.93 -7.57 21.94
CA ALA A 75 -18.28 -7.72 22.48
C ALA A 75 -18.19 -8.60 23.73
#